data_AF-A0A453S3R9-F1
#
_entry.id   AF-A0A453S3R9-F1
#
_cell.length_a   1.000
_cell.length_b   1.000
_cell.length_c   1.000
_cell.angle_alpha   90.00
_cell.angle_beta   90.00
_cell.angle_gamma   90.00
#
_symmetry.space_group_name_H-M   'P 1'
#
loop_
_entity.id
_entity.type
_entity.pdbx_description
1 polymer ?
#
loop_
_entity_poly.entity_id
_entity_poly.type
_entity_poly.pdbx_seq_one_letter_code
_entity_poly.pdbx_strand_id
1 'polypeptide(L)'
;CMSLDEIGPTLLVLRQDIQQNVQRLQDLHARDSSKYATLTAIVIEEVEEGTSKKTNSCTRAIIWLARSINFSVHLLERLMKNPDSSLKKMVEEAYNSTLKPFHGWISSAAYRLQIVR
;
A
#
# COMPACT_ATOMS: atom_id res chain seq x y z
N CYS A 1 19.40 10.84 -4.53
CA CYS A 1 18.37 10.13 -3.75
C CYS A 1 17.12 10.99 -3.81
N MET A 2 16.15 10.65 -4.67
CA MET A 2 14.94 11.44 -4.84
C MET A 2 14.17 11.40 -3.52
N SER A 3 14.06 12.54 -2.83
CA SER A 3 13.25 12.58 -1.62
C SER A 3 11.80 12.41 -2.06
N LEU A 4 11.10 11.39 -1.54
CA LEU A 4 9.67 11.16 -1.83
C LEU A 4 8.80 12.36 -1.43
N ASP A 5 9.36 13.29 -0.66
CA ASP A 5 8.74 14.54 -0.23
C ASP A 5 8.51 15.51 -1.42
N GLU A 6 9.25 15.39 -2.53
CA GLU A 6 9.06 16.19 -3.76
C GLU A 6 7.92 15.68 -4.66
N ILE A 7 7.43 14.46 -4.45
CA ILE A 7 6.49 13.79 -5.36
C ILE A 7 5.02 14.00 -4.95
N GLY A 8 4.78 14.63 -3.79
CA GLY A 8 3.49 15.17 -3.38
C GLY A 8 2.82 14.41 -2.21
N PRO A 9 1.79 15.03 -1.59
CA PRO A 9 1.20 14.55 -0.33
C PRO A 9 0.57 13.15 -0.42
N THR A 10 0.15 12.75 -1.63
CA THR A 10 -0.38 11.43 -1.94
C THR A 10 0.59 10.29 -1.63
N LEU A 11 1.87 10.46 -1.97
CA LEU A 11 2.87 9.43 -1.67
C LEU A 11 3.25 9.40 -0.19
N LEU A 12 3.03 10.49 0.55
CA LEU A 12 3.20 10.50 2.00
C LEU A 12 2.14 9.65 2.71
N VAL A 13 0.88 9.74 2.28
CA VAL A 13 -0.19 8.88 2.82
C VAL A 13 0.07 7.41 2.49
N LEU A 14 0.51 7.12 1.26
CA LEU A 14 0.89 5.76 0.87
C LEU A 14 2.07 5.25 1.71
N ARG A 15 3.10 6.07 1.92
CA ARG A 15 4.25 5.74 2.77
C ARG A 15 3.80 5.38 4.19
N GLN A 16 2.92 6.18 4.77
CA GLN A 16 2.40 5.94 6.11
C GLN A 16 1.59 4.64 6.19
N ASP A 17 0.72 4.36 5.22
CA ASP A 17 -0.05 3.12 5.17
C ASP A 17 0.87 1.88 5.05
N ILE A 18 1.87 1.94 4.18
CA ILE A 18 2.89 0.87 4.06
C ILE A 18 3.60 0.65 5.40
N GLN A 19 4.08 1.72 6.04
CA GLN A 19 4.79 1.62 7.32
C GLN A 19 3.92 0.98 8.40
N GLN A 20 2.65 1.39 8.52
CA GLN A 20 1.73 0.82 9.51
C GLN A 20 1.43 -0.66 9.24
N ASN A 21 1.27 -1.05 7.97
CA ASN A 21 1.03 -2.44 7.61
C ASN A 21 2.26 -3.32 7.82
N VAL A 22 3.47 -2.84 7.51
CA VAL A 22 4.72 -3.55 7.83
C VAL A 22 4.90 -3.70 9.34
N GLN A 23 4.71 -2.62 10.10
CA GLN A 23 4.85 -2.65 11.55
C GLN A 23 3.89 -3.67 12.17
N ARG A 24 2.64 -3.75 11.70
CA ARG A 24 1.68 -4.74 12.18
C ARG A 24 2.17 -6.18 11.99
N LEU A 25 2.79 -6.48 10.86
CA LEU A 25 3.36 -7.82 10.61
C LEU A 25 4.59 -8.08 11.48
N GLN A 26 5.44 -7.08 11.67
CA GLN A 26 6.61 -7.18 12.54
C GLN A 26 6.21 -7.39 14.01
N ASP A 27 5.18 -6.68 14.48
CA ASP A 27 4.65 -6.82 15.84
C ASP A 27 4.05 -8.21 16.07
N LEU A 28 3.37 -8.79 15.07
CA LEU A 28 2.88 -10.17 15.17
C LEU A 28 4.04 -11.16 15.17
N HIS A 29 4.99 -11.01 14.25
CA HIS A 29 6.18 -11.86 14.18
C HIS A 29 7.00 -11.84 15.46
N ALA A 30 7.15 -10.68 16.10
CA ALA A 30 7.89 -10.54 17.35
C ALA A 30 7.25 -11.28 18.54
N ARG A 31 5.94 -11.59 18.47
CA ARG A 31 5.26 -12.35 19.54
C ARG A 31 5.62 -13.83 19.53
N ASP A 32 5.82 -14.39 18.34
CA ASP A 32 6.29 -15.77 18.14
C ASP A 32 6.92 -15.92 16.75
N SER A 33 8.23 -15.70 16.67
CA SER A 33 8.96 -15.67 15.39
C SER A 33 9.00 -17.04 14.70
N SER A 34 8.84 -18.12 15.47
CA SER A 34 8.82 -19.48 14.95
C SER A 34 7.47 -19.81 14.29
N LYS A 35 6.37 -19.43 14.94
CA LYS A 35 5.01 -19.63 14.43
C LYS A 35 4.73 -18.72 13.24
N TYR A 36 5.08 -17.45 13.34
CA TYR A 36 4.82 -16.44 12.32
C TYR A 36 6.01 -16.22 11.38
N ALA A 37 6.72 -17.30 11.01
CA ALA A 37 7.91 -17.22 10.16
C ALA A 37 7.60 -16.86 8.69
N THR A 38 6.35 -17.05 8.24
CA THR A 38 5.93 -16.77 6.86
C THR A 38 4.61 -16.02 6.83
N LEU A 39 4.39 -15.25 5.76
CA LEU A 39 3.09 -14.59 5.52
C LEU A 39 1.95 -15.61 5.41
N THR A 40 2.22 -16.79 4.84
CA THR A 40 1.24 -17.87 4.74
C THR A 40 0.82 -18.39 6.11
N ALA A 41 1.76 -18.57 7.04
CA ALA A 41 1.44 -19.00 8.40
C ALA A 41 0.51 -18.00 9.11
N ILE A 42 0.78 -16.70 8.97
CA ILE A 42 -0.08 -15.63 9.49
C ILE A 42 -1.50 -15.71 8.91
N VAL A 43 -1.62 -15.89 7.59
CA VAL A 43 -2.92 -15.94 6.92
C VAL A 43 -3.71 -17.19 7.30
N ILE A 44 -3.05 -18.36 7.36
CA ILE A 44 -3.71 -19.62 7.75
C ILE A 44 -4.31 -19.48 9.14
N GLU A 45 -3.54 -19.01 10.12
CA GLU A 45 -4.03 -18.85 11.49
C GLU A 45 -5.22 -17.90 11.58
N GLU A 46 -5.13 -16.70 10.97
CA GLU A 46 -6.26 -15.76 11.02
C GLU A 46 -7.51 -16.28 10.27
N VAL A 47 -7.34 -17.15 9.28
CA VAL A 47 -8.49 -17.81 8.60
C VAL A 47 -9.11 -18.85 9.52
N GLU A 48 -8.30 -19.71 10.15
CA GLU A 48 -8.74 -20.74 11.08
C GLU A 48 -9.44 -20.15 12.31
N GLU A 49 -8.94 -19.04 12.83
CA GLU A 49 -9.55 -18.30 13.94
C GLU A 49 -10.77 -17.44 13.53
N GLY A 50 -11.05 -17.33 12.22
CA GLY A 50 -12.11 -16.46 11.70
C GLY A 50 -11.85 -14.95 11.90
N THR A 51 -10.59 -14.55 12.12
CA THR A 51 -10.17 -13.16 12.37
C THR A 51 -9.65 -12.44 11.12
N SER A 52 -9.40 -13.16 10.02
CA SER A 52 -8.80 -12.65 8.77
C SER A 52 -9.51 -11.44 8.15
N LYS A 53 -10.83 -11.30 8.38
CA LYS A 53 -11.64 -10.18 7.85
C LYS A 53 -11.72 -8.96 8.77
N LYS A 54 -11.25 -9.03 10.02
CA LYS A 54 -11.25 -7.91 10.97
C LYS A 54 -10.44 -6.75 10.39
N THR A 55 -10.87 -5.50 10.61
CA THR A 55 -10.27 -4.31 10.00
C THR A 55 -8.77 -4.18 10.25
N ASN A 56 -8.29 -4.64 11.40
CA ASN A 56 -6.90 -4.62 11.85
C ASN A 56 -6.17 -5.97 11.70
N SER A 57 -6.69 -6.91 10.91
CA SER A 57 -6.03 -8.20 10.67
C SER A 57 -4.74 -8.05 9.88
N CYS A 58 -3.80 -8.95 10.11
CA CYS A 58 -2.56 -9.05 9.36
C CYS A 58 -2.81 -9.50 7.92
N THR A 59 -3.82 -10.33 7.68
CA THR A 59 -4.27 -10.74 6.33
C THR A 59 -4.64 -9.51 5.49
N ARG A 60 -5.38 -8.55 6.07
CA ARG A 60 -5.69 -7.30 5.37
C ARG A 60 -4.46 -6.43 5.17
N ALA A 61 -3.55 -6.38 6.15
CA ALA A 61 -2.29 -5.66 6.00
C ALA A 61 -1.45 -6.19 4.83
N ILE A 62 -1.35 -7.52 4.69
CA ILE A 62 -0.68 -8.18 3.56
C ILE A 62 -1.33 -7.80 2.23
N ILE A 63 -2.66 -7.78 2.15
CA ILE A 63 -3.39 -7.38 0.94
C ILE A 63 -3.08 -5.92 0.57
N TRP A 64 -3.07 -5.00 1.55
CA TRP A 64 -2.72 -3.59 1.29
C TRP A 64 -1.27 -3.43 0.85
N LEU A 65 -0.32 -4.16 1.46
CA LEU A 65 1.07 -4.16 1.02
C LEU A 65 1.22 -4.65 -0.42
N ALA A 66 0.55 -5.75 -0.79
CA ALA A 66 0.57 -6.26 -2.16
C ALA A 66 0.03 -5.23 -3.18
N ARG A 67 -1.04 -4.51 -2.83
CA ARG A 67 -1.60 -3.43 -3.66
C ARG A 67 -0.64 -2.25 -3.79
N SER A 68 0.03 -1.87 -2.71
CA SER A 68 1.05 -0.80 -2.69
C SER A 68 2.26 -1.16 -3.55
N ILE A 69 2.69 -2.42 -3.53
CA ILE A 69 3.73 -2.93 -4.44
C ILE A 69 3.25 -2.85 -5.90
N ASN A 70 2.02 -3.29 -6.18
CA ASN A 70 1.47 -3.24 -7.54
C ASN A 70 1.40 -1.80 -8.09
N PHE A 71 0.99 -0.83 -7.26
CA PHE A 71 1.05 0.59 -7.59
C PHE A 71 2.48 1.05 -7.89
N SER A 72 3.44 0.67 -7.04
CA SER A 72 4.85 1.08 -7.18
C SER A 72 5.46 0.56 -8.48
N VAL A 73 5.20 -0.71 -8.83
CA VAL A 73 5.62 -1.30 -10.12
C VAL A 73 5.03 -0.51 -11.29
N HIS A 74 3.71 -0.25 -11.26
CA HIS A 74 3.03 0.52 -12.31
C HIS A 74 3.54 1.95 -12.46
N LEU A 75 3.91 2.60 -11.36
CA LEU A 75 4.51 3.93 -11.37
C LEU A 75 5.93 3.89 -11.97
N LEU A 76 6.77 2.96 -11.52
CA LEU A 76 8.14 2.79 -12.02
C LEU A 76 8.17 2.49 -13.52
N GLU A 77 7.30 1.59 -14.00
CA GLU A 77 7.18 1.30 -15.43
C GLU A 77 6.80 2.54 -16.25
N ARG A 78 5.90 3.40 -15.73
CA ARG A 78 5.51 4.64 -16.40
C ARG A 78 6.66 5.65 -16.45
N LEU A 79 7.38 5.80 -15.34
CA LEU A 79 8.55 6.66 -15.24
C LEU A 79 9.63 6.26 -16.25
N MET A 80 9.85 4.95 -16.42
CA MET A 80 10.83 4.45 -17.39
C MET A 80 10.39 4.65 -18.84
N LYS A 81 9.09 4.57 -19.13
CA LYS A 81 8.55 4.65 -20.50
C LYS A 81 8.27 6.07 -20.97
N ASN A 82 8.00 7.01 -20.07
CA ASN A 82 7.52 8.35 -20.40
C ASN A 82 8.31 9.44 -19.65
N PRO A 83 9.63 9.58 -19.88
CA PRO A 83 10.47 10.52 -19.13
C PRO A 83 10.03 11.99 -19.26
N ASP A 84 9.41 12.36 -20.39
CA ASP A 84 8.95 13.73 -20.66
C ASP A 84 7.53 14.02 -20.11
N SER A 85 6.85 13.02 -19.54
CA SER A 85 5.52 13.20 -18.97
C SER A 85 5.56 13.80 -17.57
N SER A 86 4.50 14.53 -17.20
CA SER A 86 4.34 15.04 -15.85
C SER A 86 4.29 13.89 -14.83
N LEU A 87 5.13 13.96 -13.80
CA LEU A 87 5.14 13.03 -12.68
C LEU A 87 3.76 12.88 -12.03
N LYS A 88 3.05 14.00 -11.86
CA LYS A 88 1.68 14.03 -11.33
C LYS A 88 0.71 13.19 -12.15
N LYS A 89 0.77 13.30 -13.49
CA LYS A 89 -0.05 12.51 -14.41
C LYS A 89 0.28 11.03 -14.31
N MET A 90 1.56 10.67 -14.25
CA MET A 90 1.99 9.27 -14.11
C MET A 90 1.55 8.64 -12.78
N VAL A 91 1.63 9.40 -11.68
CA VAL A 91 1.12 8.98 -10.37
C VAL A 91 -0.40 8.78 -10.42
N GLU A 92 -1.14 9.72 -11.04
CA GLU A 92 -2.59 9.62 -11.19
C GLU A 92 -3.02 8.41 -12.01
N GLU A 93 -2.35 8.14 -13.13
CA GLU A 93 -2.62 6.98 -13.96
C GLU A 93 -2.30 5.67 -13.23
N ALA A 94 -1.17 5.59 -12.53
CA ALA A 94 -0.79 4.41 -11.75
C ALA A 94 -1.82 4.15 -10.63
N TYR A 95 -2.28 5.19 -9.94
CA TYR A 95 -3.30 5.08 -8.90
C TYR A 95 -4.65 4.61 -9.45
N ASN A 96 -5.10 5.25 -10.54
CA ASN A 96 -6.37 4.92 -11.18
C ASN A 96 -6.42 3.46 -11.64
N SER A 97 -5.29 2.91 -12.13
CA SER A 97 -5.21 1.53 -12.59
C SER A 97 -4.98 0.49 -11.47
N THR A 98 -4.60 0.90 -10.24
CA THR A 98 -4.20 -0.05 -9.19
C THR A 98 -4.95 0.12 -7.87
N LEU A 99 -4.82 1.25 -7.18
CA LEU A 99 -5.34 1.44 -5.82
C LEU A 99 -6.80 1.91 -5.81
N LYS A 100 -7.20 2.73 -6.79
CA LYS A 100 -8.54 3.34 -6.85
C LYS A 100 -9.71 2.35 -6.69
N PRO A 101 -9.71 1.16 -7.31
CA PRO A 101 -10.82 0.20 -7.14
C PRO A 101 -11.02 -0.26 -5.69
N PHE A 102 -9.98 -0.15 -4.85
CA PHE A 102 -9.98 -0.62 -3.47
C PHE A 102 -10.15 0.51 -2.45
N HIS A 103 -9.92 1.76 -2.85
CA HIS A 103 -10.22 2.92 -2.04
C HIS A 103 -11.71 3.26 -2.12
N GLY A 104 -12.40 3.20 -0.97
CA GLY A 104 -13.76 3.72 -0.85
C GLY A 104 -13.84 5.21 -1.25
N TRP A 105 -15.06 5.74 -1.36
CA TRP A 105 -15.29 7.10 -1.87
C TRP A 105 -14.54 8.18 -1.08
N ILE A 106 -14.39 8.02 0.24
CA ILE A 106 -13.66 8.93 1.14
C ILE A 106 -12.15 8.90 0.84
N SER A 107 -11.55 7.72 0.83
CA SER A 107 -10.11 7.53 0.54
C SER A 107 -9.77 8.02 -0.88
N SER A 108 -10.67 7.82 -1.84
CA SER A 108 -10.53 8.34 -3.20
C SER A 108 -10.69 9.87 -3.29
N ALA A 109 -11.50 10.49 -2.42
CA ALA A 109 -11.64 11.95 -2.37
C ALA A 109 -10.41 12.60 -1.72
N ALA A 110 -9.89 12.03 -0.63
CA ALA A 110 -8.66 12.47 0.01
C ALA A 110 -7.47 12.45 -0.97
N TYR A 111 -7.36 11.39 -1.78
CA TYR A 111 -6.38 11.28 -2.86
C TYR A 111 -6.48 12.44 -3.86
N ARG A 112 -7.68 12.73 -4.38
CA ARG A 112 -7.89 13.81 -5.37
C ARG A 112 -7.49 15.18 -4.82
N LEU A 113 -7.78 15.47 -3.56
CA LEU A 113 -7.43 16.75 -2.93
C LEU A 113 -5.91 16.92 -2.77
N GLN A 114 -5.18 15.82 -2.57
CA GLN A 114 -3.73 15.84 -2.39
C GLN A 114 -2.95 15.97 -3.70
N ILE A 115 -3.55 15.61 -4.83
CA ILE A 115 -2.96 15.78 -6.16
C ILE A 115 -3.11 17.21 -6.70
N VAL A 116 -4.10 17.98 -6.26
CA VAL A 116 -4.44 19.30 -6.81
C VAL A 116 -3.69 20.46 -6.12
N ARG A 117 -2.91 20.18 -5.06
CA ARG A 117 -2.03 21.19 -4.44
C ARG A 117 -0.61 21.12 -4.97
#